data_AF-A0A4Q5SDN4-F1
#
_entry.id   AF-A0A4Q5SDN4-F1
#
_cell.length_a   1.000
_cell.length_b   1.000
_cell.length_c   1.000
_cell.angle_alpha   90.00
_cell.angle_beta   90.00
_cell.angle_gamma   90.00
#
_symmetry.space_group_name_H-M   'P 1'
#
loop_
_entity.id
_entity.type
_entity.pdbx_description
1 polymer ?
#
loop_
_entity_poly.entity_id
_entity_poly.type
_entity_poly.pdbx_seq_one_letter_code
_entity_poly.pdbx_strand_id
1 'polypeptide(L)' 'MKKEEIIQVIKNTYAFAIGALKSFEVTHLADTVSFFAGPKTKLQIINLISDHQTHHRAQMIVYLRLNSIKPPDYVGW' A
#
# COMPACT_ATOMS: atom_id res chain seq x y z
N MET A 1 -1.26 13.47 15.63
CA MET A 1 -2.07 12.24 15.66
C MET A 1 -1.51 11.29 16.69
N LYS A 2 -2.37 10.69 17.51
CA LYS A 2 -2.01 9.61 18.45
C LYS A 2 -1.86 8.29 17.69
N LYS A 3 -1.17 7.31 18.29
CA LYS A 3 -0.93 5.99 17.68
C LYS A 3 -2.24 5.29 17.29
N GLU A 4 -3.25 5.41 18.14
CA GLU A 4 -4.57 4.80 17.96
C GLU A 4 -5.31 5.39 16.76
N GLU A 5 -5.19 6.71 16.56
CA GLU A 5 -5.78 7.40 15.41
C GLU A 5 -5.12 6.93 14.11
N ILE A 6 -3.79 6.79 14.10
CA ILE A 6 -3.04 6.25 12.95
C ILE A 6 -3.50 4.83 12.62
N ILE A 7 -3.63 3.97 13.63
CA ILE A 7 -4.10 2.59 13.45
C ILE A 7 -5.52 2.57 12.85
N GLN A 8 -6.42 3.44 13.32
CA GLN A 8 -7.78 3.50 12.81
C GLN A 8 -7.82 3.97 11.35
N VAL A 9 -7.03 5.00 11.00
CA VAL A 9 -6.90 5.47 9.62
C VAL A 9 -6.39 4.35 8.72
N ILE A 10 -5.33 3.64 9.13
CA ILE A 10 -4.77 2.52 8.36
C ILE A 10 -5.83 1.44 8.13
N LYS A 11 -6.57 1.02 9.16
CA LYS A 11 -7.65 0.02 9.03
C LYS A 11 -8.71 0.46 8.03
N ASN A 12 -9.17 1.71 8.12
CA ASN A 12 -10.19 2.25 7.23
C ASN A 12 -9.69 2.31 5.77
N THR A 13 -8.44 2.73 5.56
CA THR A 13 -7.82 2.81 4.23
C THR A 13 -7.71 1.43 3.58
N TYR A 14 -7.26 0.40 4.32
CA TYR A 14 -7.20 -0.97 3.79
C TYR A 14 -8.59 -1.54 3.51
N ALA A 15 -9.56 -1.31 4.38
CA ALA A 15 -10.94 -1.75 4.15
C ALA A 15 -11.53 -1.14 2.86
N PHE A 16 -11.31 0.17 2.66
CA PHE A 16 -11.73 0.87 1.45
C PHE A 16 -11.03 0.31 0.20
N ALA A 17 -9.69 0.20 0.22
CA ALA A 17 -8.91 -0.26 -0.92
C ALA A 17 -9.27 -1.71 -1.32
N ILE A 18 -9.39 -2.61 -0.33
CA ILE A 18 -9.80 -4.00 -0.56
C ILE A 18 -11.23 -4.05 -1.10
N GLY A 19 -12.14 -3.23 -0.58
CA GLY A 19 -13.51 -3.12 -1.09
C GLY A 19 -13.54 -2.70 -2.56
N ALA A 20 -12.80 -1.65 -2.91
CA ALA A 20 -12.69 -1.15 -4.28
C ALA A 20 -12.11 -2.20 -5.23
N LEU A 21 -11.06 -2.94 -4.82
CA LEU A 21 -10.45 -4.00 -5.62
C LEU A 21 -11.38 -5.20 -5.82
N LYS A 22 -12.19 -5.56 -4.82
CA LYS A 22 -13.17 -6.66 -4.94
C LYS A 22 -14.29 -6.34 -5.93
N SER A 23 -14.67 -5.07 -6.06
CA SER A 23 -15.67 -4.61 -7.03
C SER A 23 -15.07 -4.23 -8.40
N PHE A 24 -13.76 -4.38 -8.58
CA PHE A 24 -13.08 -3.93 -9.79
C PHE A 24 -13.23 -4.96 -10.92
N GLU A 25 -13.69 -4.52 -12.09
CA GLU A 25 -13.76 -5.40 -13.26
C GLU A 25 -12.39 -5.59 -13.91
N VAL A 26 -11.96 -6.85 -14.03
CA VAL A 26 -10.63 -7.22 -14.55
C VAL A 26 -10.37 -6.69 -15.96
N THR A 27 -11.42 -6.55 -16.77
CA THR A 27 -11.39 -5.99 -18.13
C THR A 27 -10.80 -4.57 -18.18
N HIS A 28 -10.95 -3.81 -17.10
CA HIS A 28 -10.46 -2.44 -16.98
C HIS A 28 -8.99 -2.33 -16.56
N LEU A 29 -8.31 -3.43 -16.24
CA LEU A 29 -6.90 -3.38 -15.81
C LEU A 29 -5.95 -2.76 -16.84
N ALA A 30 -6.25 -2.93 -18.13
CA ALA A 30 -5.49 -2.39 -19.24
C ALA A 30 -5.80 -0.92 -19.56
N ASP A 31 -6.86 -0.35 -18.97
CA ASP A 31 -7.25 1.04 -19.22
C ASP A 31 -6.12 1.98 -18.79
N THR A 32 -5.73 2.86 -19.71
CA THR A 32 -4.75 3.91 -19.42
C THR A 32 -5.45 5.15 -18.90
N VAL A 33 -4.91 5.71 -17.82
CA VAL A 33 -5.39 6.96 -17.21
C VAL A 33 -4.27 8.00 -17.18
N SER A 34 -4.65 9.28 -17.17
CA SER A 34 -3.70 10.34 -16.86
C SER A 34 -3.21 10.15 -15.42
N PHE A 35 -1.90 10.21 -15.24
CA PHE A 35 -1.25 10.01 -13.95
C PHE A 35 -0.07 10.98 -13.83
N PHE A 36 0.25 11.42 -12.61
CA PHE A 36 1.20 12.51 -12.39
C PHE A 36 2.61 12.22 -12.93
N ALA A 37 2.99 10.95 -13.01
CA ALA A 37 4.26 10.48 -13.57
C ALA A 37 4.14 10.05 -15.05
N GLY A 38 3.21 10.65 -15.78
CA GLY A 38 2.83 10.27 -17.14
C GLY A 38 1.79 9.14 -17.16
N PRO A 39 1.14 8.88 -18.33
CA PRO A 39 0.07 7.90 -18.44
C PRO A 39 0.46 6.50 -17.94
N LYS A 40 -0.46 5.85 -17.22
CA LYS A 40 -0.29 4.49 -16.67
C LYS A 40 -1.55 3.68 -16.84
N THR A 41 -1.41 2.36 -16.99
CA THR A 41 -2.55 1.46 -16.86
C THR A 41 -3.01 1.37 -15.42
N LYS A 42 -4.28 1.05 -15.17
CA LYS A 42 -4.80 0.82 -13.82
C LYS A 42 -4.02 -0.30 -13.11
N LEU A 43 -3.62 -1.36 -13.83
CA LEU A 43 -2.75 -2.41 -13.29
C LEU A 43 -1.39 -1.88 -12.82
N GLN A 44 -0.74 -1.01 -13.62
CA GLN A 44 0.54 -0.41 -13.22
C GLN A 44 0.40 0.41 -11.93
N ILE A 45 -0.71 1.14 -11.76
CA ILE A 45 -0.95 1.93 -10.55
C ILE A 45 -1.19 1.02 -9.33
N ILE A 46 -1.94 -0.07 -9.48
CA ILE A 46 -2.17 -1.04 -8.39
C ILE A 46 -0.83 -1.66 -7.93
N ASN A 47 -0.01 -2.11 -8.89
CA ASN A 47 1.32 -2.65 -8.59
C ASN A 47 2.22 -1.59 -7.93
N LEU A 48 2.21 -0.36 -8.45
CA LEU A 48 2.98 0.75 -7.86
C LEU A 48 2.62 0.98 -6.39
N ILE A 49 1.34 0.94 -6.03
CA ILE A 49 0.92 1.12 -4.63
C ILE A 49 1.41 -0.04 -3.75
N SER A 50 1.33 -1.28 -4.23
CA SER A 50 1.85 -2.45 -3.51
C SER A 50 3.36 -2.36 -3.27
N ASP A 51 4.12 -1.96 -4.29
CA ASP A 51 5.57 -1.78 -4.20
C ASP A 51 5.93 -0.63 -3.27
N HIS A 52 5.21 0.49 -3.35
CA HIS A 52 5.38 1.66 -2.49
C HIS A 52 5.11 1.34 -1.01
N GLN A 53 4.08 0.55 -0.73
CA GLN A 53 3.79 0.06 0.62
C GLN A 53 4.92 -0.84 1.14
N THR A 54 5.42 -1.74 0.30
CA THR A 54 6.54 -2.62 0.65
C THR A 54 7.82 -1.83 0.94
N HIS A 55 8.11 -0.81 0.12
CA HIS A 55 9.22 0.12 0.31
C HIS A 55 9.17 0.82 1.69
N HIS A 56 8.04 1.43 2.03
CA HIS A 56 7.90 2.12 3.33
C HIS A 56 7.86 1.15 4.52
N ARG A 57 7.32 -0.05 4.35
CA ARG A 57 7.39 -1.10 5.38
C ARG A 57 8.82 -1.49 5.70
N ALA A 58 9.69 -1.60 4.69
CA ALA A 58 11.12 -1.85 4.91
C ALA A 58 11.79 -0.72 5.70
N GLN A 59 11.46 0.55 5.41
CA GLN A 59 11.94 1.69 6.19
C GLN A 59 11.47 1.64 7.65
N MET A 60 10.22 1.26 7.92
CA MET A 60 9.71 1.08 9.28
C MET A 60 10.46 -0.02 10.03
N ILE A 61 10.83 -1.11 9.37
CA ILE A 61 11.65 -2.18 9.97
C ILE A 61 13.02 -1.63 10.42
N VAL A 62 13.64 -0.75 9.62
CA VAL A 62 14.90 -0.08 10.01
C VAL A 62 14.68 0.77 11.26
N TYR A 63 13.61 1.55 11.33
CA TYR A 63 13.29 2.36 12.51
C TYR A 63 13.05 1.53 13.77
N LEU A 64 12.35 0.40 13.68
CA LEU A 64 12.17 -0.50 14.82
C LEU A 64 13.54 -0.99 15.33
N ARG A 65 14.43 -1.41 14.42
CA ARG A 65 15.78 -1.85 14.78
C ARG A 65 16.64 -0.75 15.41
N LEU A 66 16.60 0.47 14.87
CA LEU A 66 17.30 1.63 15.46
C LEU A 66 16.81 1.95 16.88
N ASN A 67 15.55 1.63 17.18
CA ASN A 67 14.97 1.77 18.52
C ASN A 67 15.08 0.48 19.36
N SER A 68 15.93 -0.48 18.97
CA SER A 68 16.11 -1.77 19.66
C SER A 68 14.81 -2.59 19.82
N ILE A 69 13.83 -2.39 18.96
CA ILE A 69 12.59 -3.16 18.90
C ILE A 69 12.74 -4.25 17.84
N LYS A 70 12.51 -5.52 18.22
CA LYS A 70 12.49 -6.63 17.26
C LYS A 70 11.28 -6.46 16.32
N PRO A 71 11.49 -6.31 15.00
CA PRO A 71 10.39 -6.22 14.05
C PRO A 71 9.69 -7.59 13.90
N PRO A 72 8.42 -7.62 13.47
CA PRO A 72 7.77 -8.85 13.01
C PRO A 72 8.57 -9.48 11.86
N ASP A 73 8.42 -10.80 11.69
CA ASP A 73 9.03 -11.51 10.57
C ASP A 73 8.47 -11.00 9.24
N TYR A 74 9.34 -10.90 8.24
CA TYR A 74 8.96 -10.41 6.92
C TYR A 74 8.29 -11.52 6.11
N VAL A 75 7.10 -11.25 5.60
CA VAL A 75 6.41 -12.10 4.63
C VAL A 75 6.33 -11.34 3.30
N GLY A 76 6.94 -11.92 2.26
CA GLY A 76 7.10 -11.28 0.95
C GLY A 76 5.94 -11.50 -0.03
N TRP A 77 4.92 -12.24 0.38
CA TRP A 77 3.79 -12.66 -0.46
C TRP A 77 2.49 -12.69 0.35
#